data_AF-Q02WG1-F1
#
_entry.id   AF-Q02WG1-F1
#
_cell.length_a   1.000
_cell.length_b   1.000
_cell.length_c   1.000
_cell.angle_alpha   90.00
_cell.angle_beta   90.00
_cell.angle_gamma   90.00
#
_symmetry.space_group_name_H-M   'P 1'
#
loop_
_entity.id
_entity.type
_entity.pdbx_description
1 polymer ?
#
loop_
_entity_poly.entity_id
_entity_poly.type
_entity_poly.pdbx_seq_one_letter_code
_entity_poly.pdbx_strand_id
1 'polypeptide(L)'
;MKDKTDRIISDYVNGRTQAKIKAIESRYLYRVKQDNLGIRTAYKGTAEPEGKTLNKERMEEDKDLIELRRTLELLGTLYNTLTVSEKRVIELRYKGYNGFTWYRVDMELESAGIEIPIKRAKKIYIAFKEDVARVL
;
A
#
# COMPACT_ATOMS: atom_id res chain seq x y z
N MET A 1 2.69 7.74 19.84
CA MET A 1 2.06 6.64 19.05
C MET A 1 1.89 7.11 17.61
N LYS A 2 2.22 6.29 16.61
CA LYS A 2 2.00 6.63 15.20
C LYS A 2 0.51 6.56 14.88
N ASP A 3 -0.03 7.66 14.38
CA ASP A 3 -1.43 7.87 14.01
C ASP A 3 -1.89 6.84 12.96
N LYS A 4 -3.20 6.57 12.87
CA LYS A 4 -3.78 5.63 11.88
C LYS A 4 -3.43 6.08 10.46
N THR A 5 -3.61 7.37 10.18
CA THR A 5 -3.28 7.99 8.89
C THR A 5 -1.79 7.83 8.55
N ASP A 6 -0.91 8.04 9.52
CA ASP A 6 0.54 7.89 9.33
C ASP A 6 0.95 6.45 8.99
N ARG A 7 0.22 5.44 9.49
CA ARG A 7 0.46 4.05 9.12
C ARG A 7 -0.02 3.76 7.70
N ILE A 8 -1.20 4.24 7.34
CA ILE A 8 -1.80 4.03 6.02
C ILE A 8 -0.92 4.65 4.92
N ILE A 9 -0.49 5.92 5.10
CA ILE A 9 0.42 6.58 4.17
C ILE A 9 1.76 5.83 4.08
N SER A 10 2.32 5.42 5.23
CA SER A 10 3.58 4.67 5.26
C SER A 10 3.47 3.33 4.52
N ASP A 11 2.39 2.59 4.69
CA ASP A 11 2.19 1.32 3.99
C ASP A 11 2.04 1.53 2.48
N TYR A 12 1.38 2.60 2.05
CA TYR A 12 1.28 2.98 0.64
C TYR A 12 2.63 3.34 0.03
N VAL A 13 3.37 4.28 0.65
CA VAL A 13 4.67 4.75 0.17
C VAL A 13 5.70 3.62 0.09
N ASN A 14 5.66 2.67 1.03
CA ASN A 14 6.59 1.55 1.06
C ASN A 14 6.09 0.30 0.29
N GLY A 15 5.00 0.40 -0.47
CA GLY A 15 4.45 -0.70 -1.28
C GLY A 15 3.81 -1.84 -0.48
N ARG A 16 3.62 -1.68 0.83
CA ARG A 16 3.05 -2.72 1.72
C ARG A 16 1.57 -2.91 1.47
N THR A 17 0.83 -1.86 1.11
CA THR A 17 -0.60 -1.97 0.75
C THR A 17 -0.76 -2.89 -0.47
N GLN A 18 0.05 -2.69 -1.51
CA GLN A 18 0.06 -3.53 -2.71
C GLN A 18 0.50 -4.97 -2.39
N ALA A 19 1.49 -5.14 -1.51
CA ALA A 19 1.92 -6.47 -1.07
C ALA A 19 0.82 -7.21 -0.30
N LYS A 20 0.06 -6.52 0.57
CA LYS A 20 -1.10 -7.08 1.28
C LYS A 20 -2.19 -7.51 0.31
N ILE A 21 -2.53 -6.68 -0.67
CA ILE A 21 -3.50 -7.01 -1.73
C ILE A 21 -3.07 -8.29 -2.46
N LYS A 22 -1.84 -8.33 -2.97
CA LYS A 22 -1.30 -9.52 -3.67
C LYS A 22 -1.31 -10.78 -2.79
N ALA A 23 -1.01 -10.63 -1.50
CA ALA A 23 -1.03 -11.75 -0.56
C ALA A 23 -2.44 -12.30 -0.35
N ILE A 24 -3.47 -11.44 -0.27
CA ILE A 24 -4.87 -11.86 -0.19
C ILE A 24 -5.31 -12.52 -1.49
N GLU A 25 -5.05 -11.90 -2.65
CA GLU A 25 -5.37 -12.47 -3.97
C GLU A 25 -4.75 -13.86 -4.14
N SER A 26 -3.49 -14.03 -3.72
CA SER A 26 -2.79 -15.32 -3.78
C SER A 26 -3.46 -16.40 -2.94
N ARG A 27 -4.13 -16.06 -1.82
CA ARG A 27 -4.87 -17.04 -1.01
C ARG A 27 -6.10 -17.59 -1.73
N TYR A 28 -6.75 -16.78 -2.58
CA TYR A 28 -7.90 -17.22 -3.36
C TYR A 28 -7.48 -17.99 -4.63
N LEU A 29 -6.36 -17.61 -5.24
CA LEU A 29 -5.79 -18.28 -6.42
C LEU A 29 -5.14 -19.63 -6.11
N TYR A 30 -4.38 -19.72 -5.01
CA TYR A 30 -3.50 -20.86 -4.72
C TYR A 30 -3.82 -21.56 -3.40
N ARG A 31 -5.05 -21.47 -2.88
CA ARG A 31 -5.48 -22.35 -1.78
C ARG A 31 -5.47 -23.79 -2.28
N VAL A 32 -4.31 -24.42 -2.21
CA VAL A 32 -4.15 -25.87 -2.34
C VAL A 32 -4.98 -26.47 -1.22
N LYS A 33 -6.04 -27.20 -1.56
CA LYS A 33 -6.68 -28.09 -0.59
C LYS A 33 -5.60 -29.07 -0.13
N GLN A 34 -5.13 -28.94 1.11
CA GLN A 34 -4.48 -30.07 1.76
C GLN A 34 -5.56 -31.12 1.95
N ASP A 35 -5.45 -32.22 1.22
CA ASP A 35 -6.27 -33.39 1.50
C ASP A 35 -5.86 -33.96 2.87
N ASN A 36 -6.78 -34.64 3.55
CA ASN A 36 -6.58 -35.15 4.93
C ASN A 36 -5.44 -36.19 5.07
N LEU A 37 -4.73 -36.49 3.98
CA LEU A 37 -3.63 -37.45 3.86
C LEU A 37 -2.25 -36.79 3.66
N GLY A 38 -2.15 -35.45 3.64
CA GLY A 38 -0.87 -34.74 3.51
C GLY A 38 -0.20 -34.84 2.13
N ILE A 39 -0.86 -35.48 1.15
CA ILE A 39 -0.37 -35.61 -0.22
C ILE A 39 -0.74 -34.33 -0.99
N ARG A 40 0.26 -33.65 -1.57
CA ARG A 40 0.04 -32.64 -2.61
C ARG A 40 -0.47 -33.37 -3.85
N THR A 41 -1.78 -33.45 -4.01
CA THR A 41 -2.37 -34.09 -5.19
C THR A 41 -2.07 -33.26 -6.43
N ALA A 42 -1.19 -33.78 -7.29
CA ALA A 42 -1.16 -33.39 -8.69
C ALA A 42 -2.49 -33.87 -9.31
N TYR A 43 -3.42 -32.93 -9.39
CA TYR A 43 -4.53 -32.81 -10.33
C TYR A 43 -4.92 -34.09 -11.10
N LYS A 44 -6.04 -34.73 -10.69
CA LYS A 44 -6.81 -35.64 -11.55
C LYS A 44 -8.13 -34.96 -11.88
N GLY A 45 -8.34 -34.75 -13.19
CA GLY A 45 -9.35 -33.88 -13.75
C GLY A 45 -10.80 -34.24 -13.44
N THR A 46 -11.65 -33.33 -13.95
CA THR A 46 -13.13 -33.25 -13.90
C THR A 46 -13.72 -32.45 -12.73
N ALA A 47 -13.46 -31.13 -12.70
CA ALA A 47 -14.37 -30.04 -12.27
C ALA A 47 -13.60 -28.70 -12.10
N GLU A 48 -13.00 -28.16 -13.18
CA GLU A 48 -12.09 -27.02 -13.10
C GLU A 48 -12.62 -25.59 -13.42
N PRO A 49 -13.82 -25.36 -13.99
CA PRO A 49 -14.32 -24.00 -14.19
C PRO A 49 -14.96 -23.42 -12.92
N GLU A 50 -15.88 -24.17 -12.29
CA GLU A 50 -16.79 -23.66 -11.26
C GLU A 50 -16.09 -23.27 -9.95
N GLY A 51 -15.06 -24.01 -9.54
CA GLY A 51 -14.27 -23.68 -8.35
C GLY A 51 -13.39 -22.43 -8.54
N LYS A 52 -12.87 -22.22 -9.76
CA LYS A 52 -12.08 -21.03 -10.11
C LYS A 52 -12.98 -19.79 -10.19
N THR A 53 -14.18 -19.90 -10.74
CA THR A 53 -15.16 -18.81 -10.75
C THR A 53 -15.66 -18.48 -9.35
N LEU A 54 -16.02 -19.49 -8.53
CA LEU A 54 -16.49 -19.26 -7.15
C LEU A 54 -15.41 -18.64 -6.24
N ASN A 55 -14.14 -19.04 -6.38
CA ASN A 55 -13.05 -18.41 -5.63
C ASN A 55 -12.79 -16.97 -6.09
N LYS A 56 -13.00 -16.66 -7.37
CA LYS A 56 -12.87 -15.31 -7.90
C LYS A 56 -14.01 -14.41 -7.41
N GLU A 57 -15.25 -14.90 -7.42
CA GLU A 57 -16.42 -14.20 -6.87
C GLU A 57 -16.21 -13.91 -5.37
N ARG A 58 -15.80 -14.91 -4.58
CA ARG A 58 -15.49 -14.72 -3.16
C ARG A 58 -14.34 -13.73 -2.91
N MET A 59 -13.36 -13.68 -3.79
CA MET A 59 -12.25 -12.72 -3.70
C MET A 59 -12.74 -11.31 -4.01
N GLU A 60 -13.63 -11.13 -4.98
CA GLU A 60 -14.21 -9.84 -5.34
C GLU A 60 -15.13 -9.30 -4.23
N GLU A 61 -15.76 -10.17 -3.45
CA GLU A 61 -16.59 -9.83 -2.29
C GLU A 61 -15.80 -9.69 -0.96
N ASP A 62 -14.48 -9.97 -0.96
CA ASP A 62 -13.64 -9.88 0.23
C ASP A 62 -13.55 -8.42 0.72
N LYS A 63 -14.15 -8.15 1.88
CA LYS A 63 -14.22 -6.80 2.47
C LYS A 63 -12.84 -6.17 2.69
N ASP A 64 -11.87 -6.95 3.15
CA ASP A 64 -10.52 -6.44 3.40
C ASP A 64 -9.84 -6.06 2.08
N LEU A 65 -10.03 -6.87 1.03
CA LEU A 65 -9.51 -6.58 -0.30
C LEU A 65 -10.15 -5.32 -0.90
N ILE A 66 -11.47 -5.18 -0.77
CA ILE A 66 -12.22 -4.00 -1.23
C ILE A 66 -11.71 -2.75 -0.51
N GLU A 67 -11.59 -2.77 0.82
CA GLU A 67 -11.12 -1.64 1.61
C GLU A 67 -9.67 -1.25 1.27
N LEU A 68 -8.78 -2.24 1.09
CA LEU A 68 -7.39 -2.00 0.70
C LEU A 68 -7.30 -1.39 -0.71
N ARG A 69 -8.09 -1.86 -1.66
CA ARG A 69 -8.14 -1.31 -3.03
C ARG A 69 -8.67 0.11 -3.03
N ARG A 70 -9.75 0.39 -2.29
CA ARG A 70 -10.27 1.76 -2.13
C ARG A 70 -9.24 2.69 -1.50
N THR A 71 -8.55 2.23 -0.46
CA THR A 71 -7.47 3.00 0.19
C THR A 71 -6.33 3.29 -0.78
N LEU A 72 -5.94 2.29 -1.59
CA LEU A 72 -4.90 2.43 -2.61
C LEU A 72 -5.28 3.47 -3.68
N GLU A 73 -6.54 3.45 -4.13
CA GLU A 73 -7.06 4.37 -5.14
C GLU A 73 -7.13 5.82 -4.62
N LEU A 74 -7.67 6.03 -3.42
CA LEU A 74 -7.75 7.35 -2.79
C LEU A 74 -6.36 7.95 -2.56
N LEU A 75 -5.44 7.16 -2.01
CA LEU A 75 -4.05 7.59 -1.82
C LEU A 75 -3.34 7.82 -3.14
N GLY A 76 -3.57 6.97 -4.14
CA GLY A 76 -3.03 7.15 -5.48
C GLY A 76 -3.46 8.47 -6.10
N THR A 77 -4.74 8.81 -5.96
CA THR A 77 -5.32 10.05 -6.48
C THR A 77 -4.68 11.28 -5.81
N LEU A 78 -4.65 11.32 -4.48
CA LEU A 78 -4.03 12.42 -3.73
C LEU A 78 -2.52 12.51 -3.95
N TYR A 79 -1.83 11.37 -3.97
CA TYR A 79 -0.38 11.34 -4.15
C TYR A 79 0.01 11.81 -5.56
N ASN A 80 -0.83 11.56 -6.57
CA ASN A 80 -0.56 11.98 -7.94
C ASN A 80 -0.76 13.46 -8.21
N THR A 81 -1.42 14.22 -7.33
CA THR A 81 -1.49 15.68 -7.43
C THR A 81 -0.19 16.37 -7.02
N LEU A 82 0.66 15.68 -6.24
CA LEU A 82 1.94 16.20 -5.79
C LEU A 82 2.96 16.26 -6.94
N THR A 83 3.75 17.33 -6.96
CA THR A 83 4.91 17.45 -7.84
C THR A 83 5.99 16.41 -7.49
N VAL A 84 6.95 16.18 -8.39
CA VAL A 84 8.05 15.23 -8.17
C VAL A 84 8.80 15.54 -6.86
N SER A 85 9.08 16.82 -6.61
CA SER A 85 9.79 17.26 -5.40
C SER A 85 8.96 17.09 -4.13
N GLU A 86 7.65 17.32 -4.18
CA GLU A 86 6.73 17.11 -3.06
C GLU A 86 6.55 15.62 -2.74
N LYS A 87 6.40 14.78 -3.77
CA LYS A 87 6.41 13.31 -3.63
C LYS A 87 7.65 12.85 -2.90
N ARG A 88 8.81 13.39 -3.25
CA ARG A 88 10.08 13.06 -2.61
C ARG A 88 10.10 13.40 -1.12
N VAL A 89 9.53 14.54 -0.73
CA VAL A 89 9.38 14.91 0.70
C VAL A 89 8.56 13.86 1.45
N ILE A 90 7.40 13.47 0.90
CA ILE A 90 6.51 12.47 1.51
C ILE A 90 7.22 11.10 1.60
N GLU A 91 7.89 10.67 0.53
CA GLU A 91 8.66 9.42 0.50
C GLU A 91 9.70 9.38 1.61
N LEU A 92 10.56 10.40 1.70
CA LEU A 92 11.62 10.45 2.70
C LEU A 92 11.03 10.46 4.12
N ARG A 93 9.96 11.23 4.33
CA ARG A 93 9.34 11.35 5.65
C ARG A 93 8.65 10.08 6.10
N TYR A 94 8.18 9.22 5.19
CA TYR A 94 7.57 7.92 5.48
C TYR A 94 8.43 6.70 5.16
N LYS A 95 9.70 6.90 4.77
CA LYS A 95 10.63 5.84 4.37
C LYS A 95 10.82 4.80 5.48
N GLY A 96 10.66 3.52 5.13
CA GLY A 96 10.79 2.42 6.07
C GLY A 96 9.66 2.40 7.11
N TYR A 97 9.98 2.13 8.38
CA TYR A 97 8.97 2.01 9.46
C TYR A 97 8.76 3.33 10.20
N ASN A 98 9.85 4.04 10.49
CA ASN A 98 9.84 5.26 11.31
C ASN A 98 9.94 6.56 10.48
N GLY A 99 10.27 6.48 9.19
CA GLY A 99 10.57 7.66 8.38
C GLY A 99 11.92 8.28 8.73
N PHE A 100 12.36 9.22 7.90
CA PHE A 100 13.54 10.03 8.21
C PHE A 100 13.20 11.21 9.13
N THR A 101 14.19 11.60 9.94
CA THR A 101 14.13 12.87 10.69
C THR A 101 14.17 14.04 9.72
N TRP A 102 13.67 15.21 10.12
CA TRP A 102 13.68 16.39 9.25
C TRP A 102 15.09 16.79 8.80
N TYR A 103 16.08 16.66 9.68
CA TYR A 103 17.48 16.86 9.32
C TYR A 103 17.93 15.95 8.18
N ARG A 104 17.60 14.65 8.27
CA ARG A 104 17.93 13.70 7.22
C ARG A 104 17.13 13.92 5.93
N VAL A 105 15.88 14.37 6.04
CA VAL A 105 15.07 14.76 4.87
C VAL A 105 15.76 15.90 4.13
N ASP A 106 16.24 16.92 4.84
CA ASP A 106 16.95 18.07 4.28
C ASP A 106 18.19 17.63 3.49
N MET A 107 19.06 16.84 4.14
CA MET A 107 20.27 16.28 3.50
C MET A 107 19.97 15.48 2.23
N GLU A 108 18.91 14.67 2.24
CA GLU A 108 18.55 13.81 1.10
C GLU A 108 17.91 14.59 -0.04
N LEU A 109 17.25 15.72 0.26
CA LEU A 109 16.73 16.66 -0.75
C LEU A 109 17.88 17.44 -1.39
N GLU A 110 18.81 17.97 -0.59
CA GLU A 110 20.02 18.64 -1.06
C GLU A 110 20.87 17.72 -1.94
N SER A 111 21.12 16.48 -1.48
CA SER A 111 21.84 15.47 -2.25
C SER A 111 21.16 15.10 -3.57
N ALA A 112 19.84 15.30 -3.68
CA ALA A 112 19.08 15.07 -4.90
C ALA A 112 18.97 16.33 -5.78
N GLY A 113 19.58 17.45 -5.39
CA GLY A 113 19.47 18.74 -6.08
C GLY A 113 18.06 19.36 -6.00
N ILE A 114 17.28 19.00 -4.99
CA ILE A 114 15.91 19.50 -4.80
C ILE A 114 15.94 20.67 -3.81
N GLU A 115 15.80 21.88 -4.34
CA GLU A 115 15.76 23.11 -3.53
C GLU A 115 14.38 23.35 -2.91
N ILE A 116 14.07 22.63 -1.82
CA ILE A 116 12.89 22.90 -1.00
C ILE A 116 13.34 23.26 0.42
N PRO A 117 13.05 24.49 0.89
CA PRO A 117 13.32 24.85 2.28
C PRO A 117 12.59 23.92 3.25
N ILE A 118 13.24 23.51 4.34
CA ILE A 118 12.67 22.56 5.32
C ILE A 118 11.30 23.01 5.87
N LYS A 119 11.06 24.32 5.98
CA LYS A 119 9.76 24.89 6.40
C LYS A 119 8.66 24.57 5.39
N ARG A 120 8.96 24.61 4.09
CA ARG A 120 8.03 24.24 3.01
C ARG A 120 7.82 22.72 2.99
N ALA A 121 8.87 21.92 3.13
CA ALA A 121 8.77 20.46 3.23
C ALA A 121 7.82 20.02 4.37
N LYS A 122 7.94 20.64 5.55
CA LYS A 122 7.03 20.41 6.68
C LYS A 122 5.58 20.75 6.34
N LYS A 123 5.34 21.88 5.67
CA LYS A 123 3.98 22.27 5.23
C LYS A 123 3.38 21.27 4.25
N ILE A 124 4.15 20.83 3.26
CA ILE A 124 3.74 19.80 2.28
C ILE A 124 3.31 18.52 3.01
N TYR A 125 4.13 18.06 3.95
CA TYR A 125 3.83 16.87 4.76
C TYR A 125 2.53 17.01 5.56
N ILE A 126 2.35 18.13 6.26
CA ILE A 126 1.15 18.36 7.08
C ILE A 126 -0.09 18.43 6.19
N ALA A 127 -0.05 19.21 5.11
CA ALA A 127 -1.17 19.35 4.18
C ALA A 127 -1.57 18.00 3.58
N PHE A 128 -0.60 17.23 3.08
CA PHE A 128 -0.88 15.91 2.53
C PHE A 128 -1.48 14.96 3.58
N LYS A 129 -0.95 14.97 4.81
CA LYS A 129 -1.51 14.16 5.90
C LYS A 129 -2.97 14.56 6.20
N GLU A 130 -3.27 15.86 6.23
CA GLU A 130 -4.62 16.36 6.46
C GLU A 130 -5.58 15.98 5.32
N ASP A 131 -5.16 16.12 4.06
CA ASP A 131 -5.96 15.73 2.91
C ASP A 131 -6.30 14.24 2.93
N VAL A 132 -5.31 13.40 3.25
CA VAL A 132 -5.53 11.95 3.42
C VAL A 132 -6.49 11.68 4.59
N ALA A 133 -6.33 12.36 5.72
CA ALA A 133 -7.21 12.17 6.88
C ALA A 133 -8.67 12.60 6.63
N ARG A 134 -8.92 13.48 5.65
CA ARG A 134 -10.28 13.92 5.30
C ARG A 134 -11.02 12.91 4.41
N VAL A 135 -10.31 12.09 3.65
CA VAL A 135 -10.90 11.17 2.67
C VAL A 135 -10.99 9.71 3.15
N LEU A 136 -10.28 9.37 4.23
CA LEU A 136 -10.25 8.03 4.86
C LEU A 136 -11.16 7.97 6.08
#